data_AF-A0A2N8PIG7-F1
#
_entry.id   AF-A0A2N8PIG7-F1
#
_cell.length_a   1.000
_cell.length_b   1.000
_cell.length_c   1.000
_cell.angle_alpha   90.00
_cell.angle_beta   90.00
_cell.angle_gamma   90.00
#
_symmetry.space_group_name_H-M   'P 1'
#
loop_
_entity.id
_entity.type
_entity.pdbx_description
1 polymer ?
#
loop_
_entity_poly.entity_id
_entity_poly.type
_entity_poly.pdbx_seq_one_letter_code
_entity_poly.pdbx_strand_id
1 'polypeptide(L)'
;MARTPQPRHITLGGRAAVALTPQEYEQLIASRRQIGGQSARVRVLAQQVKRTERLLSELEALVGGPDDRTDTDRLRRAIAELLRRHRDEAH
;
A
#
# COMPACT_ATOMS: atom_id res chain seq x y z
N MET A 1 8.56 25.53 15.61
CA MET A 1 9.27 24.23 15.72
C MET A 1 8.64 23.44 16.85
N ALA A 2 7.99 22.31 16.55
CA ALA A 2 7.43 21.45 17.60
C ALA A 2 8.60 20.82 18.37
N ARG A 3 8.73 21.12 19.67
CA ARG A 3 9.73 20.47 20.51
C ARG A 3 9.40 18.98 20.58
N THR A 4 10.37 18.12 20.30
CA THR A 4 10.23 16.68 20.55
C THR A 4 9.94 16.50 22.04
N PRO A 5 8.79 15.90 22.42
CA PRO A 5 8.48 15.70 23.83
C PRO A 5 9.55 14.80 24.45
N GLN A 6 10.21 15.27 25.51
CA GLN A 6 11.14 14.43 26.26
C GLN A 6 10.32 13.46 27.11
N PRO A 7 10.48 12.13 26.92
CA PRO A 7 9.72 11.16 27.68
C PRO A 7 10.10 11.25 29.16
N ARG A 8 9.10 11.41 30.02
CA ARG A 8 9.29 11.35 31.48
C ARG A 8 9.27 9.90 31.93
N HIS A 9 10.45 9.31 32.06
CA HIS A 9 10.60 7.94 32.54
C HIS A 9 10.28 7.84 34.03
N ILE A 10 9.49 6.83 34.40
CA ILE A 10 9.14 6.47 35.77
C ILE A 10 9.32 4.95 35.96
N THR A 11 9.30 4.50 37.22
CA THR A 11 9.20 3.07 37.56
C THR A 11 7.87 2.83 38.26
N LEU A 12 7.04 1.94 37.70
CA LEU A 12 5.74 1.57 38.26
C LEU A 12 5.75 0.06 38.58
N GLY A 13 5.67 -0.30 39.87
CA GLY A 13 5.72 -1.70 40.29
C GLY A 13 6.97 -2.45 39.83
N GLY A 14 8.12 -1.78 39.82
CA GLY A 14 9.40 -2.35 39.35
C GLY A 14 9.58 -2.42 37.83
N ARG A 15 8.60 -1.94 37.04
CA ARG A 15 8.69 -1.88 35.57
C ARG A 15 8.92 -0.45 35.10
N ALA A 16 9.78 -0.27 34.09
CA ALA A 16 9.98 1.01 33.44
C ALA A 16 8.71 1.43 32.68
N ALA A 17 8.29 2.67 32.86
CA ALA A 17 7.15 3.27 32.17
C ALA A 17 7.44 4.74 31.82
N VAL A 18 6.56 5.35 31.01
CA VAL A 18 6.59 6.78 30.69
C VAL A 18 5.31 7.42 31.20
N ALA A 19 5.46 8.51 31.96
CA ALA A 19 4.34 9.31 32.43
C ALA A 19 3.97 10.35 31.37
N LEU A 20 2.69 10.36 30.98
CA LEU A 20 2.10 11.37 30.10
C LEU A 20 1.03 12.14 30.86
N THR A 21 0.92 13.43 30.62
CA THR A 21 -0.28 14.21 30.96
C THR A 21 -1.46 13.71 30.12
N PRO A 22 -2.72 13.96 30.55
CA PRO A 22 -3.89 13.61 29.75
C PRO A 22 -3.85 14.19 28.32
N GLN A 23 -3.37 15.42 28.18
CA GLN A 23 -3.22 16.07 26.87
C GLN A 23 -2.21 15.34 25.98
N GLU A 24 -1.05 14.98 26.52
CA GLU A 24 -0.03 14.22 25.77
C GLU A 24 -0.52 12.82 25.39
N TYR A 25 -1.30 12.17 26.26
CA TYR A 25 -1.92 10.88 25.95
C TYR A 25 -2.92 10.98 24.79
N GLU A 26 -3.82 11.98 24.80
CA GLU A 26 -4.76 12.20 23.69
C GLU A 26 -4.04 12.50 22.37
N GLN A 27 -2.99 13.33 22.41
CA GLN A 27 -2.14 13.60 21.24
C GLN A 27 -1.46 12.33 20.72
N LEU A 28 -0.96 11.48 21.60
CA LEU A 28 -0.36 10.20 21.23
C LEU A 28 -1.39 9.27 20.57
N ILE A 29 -2.61 9.17 21.11
CA ILE A 29 -3.68 8.37 20.51
C ILE A 29 -4.08 8.90 19.13
N ALA A 30 -4.23 10.22 18.98
CA ALA A 30 -4.52 10.85 17.70
C ALA A 30 -3.41 10.58 16.67
N SER A 31 -2.14 10.76 17.06
CA SER A 31 -0.97 10.47 16.23
C SER A 31 -0.94 8.99 15.81
N ARG A 32 -1.17 8.06 16.75
CA ARG A 32 -1.24 6.62 16.47
C ARG A 32 -2.34 6.28 15.47
N ARG A 33 -3.52 6.90 15.58
CA ARG A 33 -4.62 6.74 14.62
C ARG A 33 -4.23 7.26 13.24
N GLN A 34 -3.61 8.43 13.17
CA GLN A 34 -3.13 9.01 11.91
C GLN A 34 -2.11 8.09 11.25
N ILE A 35 -1.10 7.62 11.99
CA ILE A 35 -0.09 6.69 11.48
C ILE A 35 -0.72 5.38 11.02
N GLY A 36 -1.69 4.85 11.78
CA GLY A 36 -2.45 3.66 11.39
C GLY A 36 -3.20 3.86 10.07
N GLY A 37 -3.88 5.00 9.91
CA GLY A 37 -4.57 5.36 8.68
C GLY A 37 -3.63 5.54 7.48
N GLN A 38 -2.49 6.21 7.68
CA GLN A 38 -1.48 6.36 6.63
C GLN A 38 -0.86 5.02 6.24
N SER A 39 -0.56 4.15 7.21
CA SER A 39 -0.03 2.82 6.95
C SER A 39 -0.99 1.96 6.13
N ALA A 40 -2.30 2.05 6.43
CA ALA A 40 -3.33 1.38 5.64
C ALA A 40 -3.38 1.90 4.19
N ARG A 41 -3.30 3.23 3.99
CA ARG A 41 -3.24 3.84 2.65
C ARG A 41 -2.01 3.40 1.87
N VAL A 42 -0.83 3.41 2.50
CA VAL A 42 0.42 2.94 1.88
C VAL A 42 0.31 1.47 1.47
N ARG A 43 -0.30 0.62 2.31
CA ARG A 43 -0.53 -0.80 1.96
C ARG A 43 -1.40 -0.94 0.71
N VAL A 44 -2.51 -0.20 0.63
CA VAL A 44 -3.40 -0.23 -0.55
C VAL A 44 -2.66 0.25 -1.80
N LEU A 45 -1.94 1.37 -1.72
CA LEU A 45 -1.13 1.88 -2.83
C LEU A 45 -0.07 0.87 -3.28
N ALA A 46 0.63 0.23 -2.35
CA ALA A 46 1.63 -0.80 -2.67
C ALA A 46 1.01 -2.01 -3.37
N GLN A 47 -0.21 -2.41 -2.98
CA GLN A 47 -0.95 -3.47 -3.68
C GLN A 47 -1.33 -3.04 -5.10
N GLN A 48 -1.80 -1.80 -5.28
CA GLN A 48 -2.13 -1.26 -6.60
C GLN A 48 -0.90 -1.21 -7.51
N VAL A 49 0.25 -0.76 -7.02
CA VAL A 49 1.51 -0.73 -7.79
C VAL A 49 1.90 -2.12 -8.26
N LYS A 50 1.99 -3.10 -7.36
CA LYS A 50 2.34 -4.50 -7.73
C LYS A 50 1.40 -5.09 -8.76
N ARG A 51 0.13 -4.76 -8.64
CA ARG A 51 -0.91 -5.22 -9.55
C ARG A 51 -0.76 -4.60 -10.93
N THR A 52 -0.46 -3.30 -11.01
CA THR A 52 -0.15 -2.61 -12.28
C THR A 52 1.13 -3.14 -12.92
N GLU A 53 2.18 -3.37 -12.14
CA GLU A 53 3.44 -3.97 -12.62
C GLU A 53 3.20 -5.35 -13.26
N ARG A 54 2.33 -6.17 -12.65
CA ARG A 54 1.93 -7.46 -13.21
C ARG A 54 1.21 -7.31 -14.54
N LEU A 55 0.24 -6.40 -14.64
CA LEU A 55 -0.48 -6.15 -15.89
C LEU A 55 0.47 -5.71 -17.01
N LEU A 56 1.41 -4.81 -16.72
CA LEU A 56 2.42 -4.37 -17.67
C LEU A 56 3.29 -5.54 -18.14
N SER A 57 3.76 -6.37 -17.22
CA SER A 57 4.57 -7.56 -17.55
C SER A 57 3.80 -8.55 -18.44
N GLU A 58 2.51 -8.76 -18.16
CA GLU A 58 1.64 -9.65 -18.95
C GLU A 58 1.36 -9.06 -20.35
N LEU A 59 1.19 -7.75 -20.47
CA LEU A 59 1.05 -7.07 -21.77
C LEU A 59 2.35 -7.11 -22.60
N GLU A 60 3.49 -6.88 -21.97
CA GLU A 60 4.81 -6.98 -22.61
C GLU A 60 5.04 -8.40 -23.16
N ALA A 61 4.68 -9.43 -22.39
CA ALA A 61 4.77 -10.81 -22.84
C ALA A 61 3.86 -11.11 -24.05
N LEU A 62 2.64 -10.55 -24.06
CA LEU A 62 1.70 -10.71 -25.18
C LEU A 62 2.17 -10.02 -26.46
N VAL A 63 2.82 -8.86 -26.34
CA VAL A 63 3.30 -8.06 -27.50
C VAL A 63 4.68 -8.54 -27.98
N GLY A 64 5.53 -9.01 -27.08
CA GLY A 64 6.91 -9.44 -27.38
C GLY A 64 7.07 -10.92 -27.75
N GLY A 65 5.99 -11.71 -27.74
CA GLY A 65 6.02 -13.14 -28.06
C GLY A 65 6.40 -13.41 -29.53
N PRO A 66 7.13 -14.51 -29.83
CA PRO A 66 7.66 -14.80 -31.17
C PRO A 66 6.63 -15.33 -32.19
N ASP A 67 5.33 -15.15 -31.96
CA ASP A 67 4.30 -15.66 -32.87
C ASP A 67 3.85 -14.60 -33.88
N ASP A 68 4.04 -15.00 -35.14
CA ASP A 68 3.75 -14.37 -36.43
C ASP A 68 2.76 -13.19 -36.44
N ARG A 69 3.18 -12.10 -37.11
CA ARG A 69 2.56 -10.76 -37.21
C ARG A 69 1.18 -10.73 -37.91
N THR A 70 0.45 -11.84 -37.95
CA THR A 70 -0.65 -12.05 -38.91
C THR A 70 -2.03 -12.23 -38.27
N ASP A 71 -2.15 -12.35 -36.94
CA ASP A 71 -3.46 -12.38 -36.26
C ASP A 71 -3.61 -11.28 -35.19
N THR A 72 -3.62 -10.04 -35.67
CA THR A 72 -3.90 -8.83 -34.88
C THR A 72 -5.23 -8.94 -34.11
N ASP A 73 -6.22 -9.66 -34.65
CA ASP A 73 -7.51 -9.86 -34.00
C ASP A 73 -7.44 -10.81 -32.81
N ARG A 74 -6.59 -11.83 -32.87
CA ARG A 74 -6.28 -12.69 -31.71
C ARG A 74 -5.52 -11.93 -30.64
N LEU A 75 -4.51 -11.14 -31.01
CA LEU A 75 -3.79 -10.29 -30.05
C LEU A 75 -4.74 -9.28 -29.39
N ARG A 76 -5.58 -8.61 -30.18
CA ARG A 76 -6.59 -7.67 -29.67
C ARG A 76 -7.56 -8.35 -28.69
N ARG A 77 -8.02 -9.58 -29.01
CA ARG A 77 -8.87 -10.37 -28.11
C ARG A 77 -8.15 -10.75 -26.82
N ALA A 78 -6.89 -11.17 -26.89
CA ALA A 78 -6.08 -11.52 -25.72
C ALA A 78 -5.84 -10.32 -24.80
N ILE A 79 -5.51 -9.16 -25.36
CA ILE A 79 -5.36 -7.90 -24.60
C ILE A 79 -6.70 -7.52 -23.95
N ALA A 80 -7.81 -7.58 -24.69
CA ALA A 80 -9.13 -7.25 -24.15
C ALA A 80 -9.52 -8.17 -22.99
N GLU A 81 -9.22 -9.47 -23.09
CA GLU A 81 -9.46 -10.44 -22.01
C GLU A 81 -8.62 -10.14 -20.77
N LEU A 82 -7.33 -9.88 -20.96
CA LEU A 82 -6.42 -9.53 -19.88
C LEU A 82 -6.89 -8.25 -19.14
N LEU A 83 -7.30 -7.23 -19.88
CA LEU A 83 -7.82 -5.98 -19.29
C LEU A 83 -9.14 -6.19 -18.55
N ARG A 84 -10.02 -7.10 -19.00
CA ARG A 84 -11.25 -7.46 -18.28
C ARG A 84 -10.95 -8.15 -16.96
N ARG A 85 -10.11 -9.19 -16.97
CA ARG A 85 -9.67 -9.89 -15.76
C ARG A 85 -9.03 -8.93 -14.75
N HIS A 86 -8.19 -8.02 -15.23
CA HIS A 86 -7.59 -7.00 -14.38
C HIS A 86 -8.60 -5.96 -13.87
N ARG A 87 -9.76 -5.80 -14.48
CA ARG A 87 -10.82 -4.95 -13.92
C ARG A 87 -11.59 -5.69 -12.84
N ASP A 88 -11.89 -6.97 -13.06
CA ASP A 88 -12.68 -7.79 -12.15
C ASP A 88 -11.95 -8.05 -10.84
N GLU A 89 -10.63 -8.22 -10.88
CA GLU A 89 -9.80 -8.34 -9.67
C GLU A 89 -9.80 -7.03 -8.82
N ALA A 90 -10.30 -5.90 -9.36
CA ALA A 90 -10.20 -4.55 -8.75
C ALA A 90 -11.46 -4.17 -7.97
N HIS A 91 -12.45 -5.04 -7.98
CA HIS A 91 -13.72 -4.95 -7.25
C HIS A 91 -13.75 -6.03 -6.17
#